data_AF-A0A090Z5J0-F1
#
_entry.id   AF-A0A090Z5J0-F1
#
_cell.length_a   1.000
_cell.length_b   1.000
_cell.length_c   1.000
_cell.angle_alpha   90.00
_cell.angle_beta   90.00
_cell.angle_gamma   90.00
#
_symmetry.space_group_name_H-M   'P 1'
#
loop_
_entity.id
_entity.type
_entity.pdbx_description
1 polymer ?
#
loop_
_entity_poly.entity_id
_entity_poly.type
_entity_poly.pdbx_seq_one_letter_code
_entity_poly.pdbx_strand_id
1 'polypeptide(L)'
;MSKFKKKFHIPCECFLPPVPPLQIGPTGPTGPGPIVRLQFLYVANPGDDTVEIYDITNPIIPVRVGEFNGGNLDQPLGMAIFSLFG
;
A
#
# COMPACT_ATOMS: atom_id res chain seq x y z
N MET A 1 17.86 5.67 19.60
CA MET A 1 16.54 5.07 19.28
C MET A 1 15.75 6.07 18.46
N SER A 2 16.03 6.16 17.15
CA SER A 2 15.41 7.17 16.30
C SER A 2 14.13 6.61 15.71
N LYS A 3 13.00 7.00 16.29
CA LYS A 3 11.65 6.67 15.80
C LYS A 3 11.46 7.42 14.50
N PHE A 4 11.74 6.76 13.36
CA PHE A 4 11.55 7.37 12.04
C PHE A 4 10.05 7.50 11.76
N LYS A 5 9.44 8.56 12.29
CA LYS A 5 8.06 8.99 11.99
C LYS A 5 8.04 9.58 10.58
N LYS A 6 8.30 8.78 9.54
CA LYS A 6 7.94 9.19 8.18
C LYS A 6 6.42 9.19 8.13
N LYS A 7 5.83 10.38 8.26
CA LYS A 7 4.46 10.62 7.81
C LYS A 7 4.51 10.31 6.32
N PHE A 8 4.00 9.15 5.92
CA PHE A 8 3.78 8.81 4.52
C PHE A 8 2.78 9.85 4.00
N HIS A 9 3.28 11.00 3.57
CA HIS A 9 2.51 11.93 2.77
C HIS A 9 2.52 11.33 1.37
N ILE A 10 1.68 10.31 1.17
CA ILE A 10 1.36 9.80 -0.16
C ILE A 10 0.51 10.92 -0.76
N PRO A 11 1.03 11.71 -1.72
CA PRO A 11 0.22 12.75 -2.32
C PRO A 11 -0.99 12.07 -2.96
N CYS A 12 -2.19 12.50 -2.58
CA CYS A 12 -3.46 11.97 -3.11
C CYS A 12 -3.51 12.02 -4.65
N GLU A 13 -2.72 12.92 -5.24
CA GLU A 13 -2.46 13.11 -6.66
C GLU A 13 -2.00 11.82 -7.38
N CYS A 14 -1.33 10.89 -6.69
CA CYS A 14 -0.87 9.64 -7.32
C CYS A 14 -1.95 8.57 -7.45
N PHE A 15 -3.13 8.75 -6.84
CA PHE A 15 -4.13 7.67 -6.69
C PHE A 15 -5.57 8.04 -7.08
N LEU A 16 -5.83 9.25 -7.60
CA LEU A 16 -7.15 9.55 -8.15
C LEU A 16 -7.27 8.92 -9.56
N PRO A 17 -8.08 7.86 -9.77
CA PRO A 17 -8.49 7.51 -11.12
C PRO A 17 -9.25 8.70 -11.73
N PRO A 18 -9.32 8.83 -13.07
CA PRO A 18 -10.16 9.83 -13.71
C PRO A 18 -11.57 9.71 -13.16
N VAL A 19 -12.09 10.77 -12.51
CA VAL A 19 -13.45 10.77 -11.97
C VAL A 19 -14.40 10.56 -13.15
N PRO A 20 -15.12 9.43 -13.25
CA PRO A 20 -16.12 9.28 -14.28
C PRO A 20 -17.20 10.36 -14.07
N PRO A 21 -17.71 10.98 -15.14
CA PRO A 21 -18.77 11.98 -15.01
C PRO A 21 -19.95 11.40 -14.23
N LEU A 22 -20.47 12.17 -13.28
CA LEU A 22 -21.57 11.80 -12.40
C LEU A 22 -22.80 11.36 -13.23
N GLN A 23 -23.00 10.05 -13.39
CA GLN A 23 -24.23 9.53 -13.98
C GLN A 23 -25.32 9.49 -12.90
N ILE A 24 -26.30 10.38 -13.04
CA ILE A 24 -27.53 10.36 -12.27
C ILE A 24 -28.42 9.28 -12.89
N GLY A 25 -28.38 8.07 -12.36
CA GLY A 25 -29.22 6.96 -12.82
C GLY A 25 -29.56 6.03 -11.65
N PRO A 26 -30.81 5.55 -11.53
CA PRO A 26 -31.18 4.61 -10.48
C PRO A 26 -30.66 3.23 -10.86
N THR A 27 -29.55 2.80 -10.26
CA THR A 27 -29.07 1.41 -10.38
C THR A 27 -29.68 0.58 -9.25
N GLY A 28 -30.52 -0.39 -9.63
CA GLY A 28 -31.11 -1.38 -8.74
C GLY A 28 -30.06 -2.33 -8.11
N PRO A 29 -30.48 -3.22 -7.20
CA PRO A 29 -29.59 -3.93 -6.27
C PRO A 29 -28.78 -5.10 -6.86
N THR A 30 -28.60 -5.19 -8.18
CA THR A 30 -27.95 -6.35 -8.84
C THR A 30 -26.63 -5.97 -9.52
N GLY A 31 -25.87 -5.07 -8.92
CA GLY A 31 -24.49 -4.81 -9.34
C GLY A 31 -23.54 -5.92 -8.90
N PRO A 32 -22.46 -6.22 -9.63
CA PRO A 32 -21.36 -7.04 -9.11
C PRO A 32 -20.93 -6.49 -7.75
N GLY A 33 -20.83 -7.36 -6.74
CA GLY A 33 -20.39 -6.96 -5.41
C GLY A 33 -19.03 -6.26 -5.44
N PRO A 34 -18.69 -5.48 -4.40
CA PRO A 34 -17.44 -4.75 -4.35
C PRO A 34 -16.26 -5.70 -4.51
N ILE A 35 -15.44 -5.49 -5.54
CA ILE A 35 -14.18 -6.21 -5.72
C ILE A 35 -13.20 -5.65 -4.69
N VAL A 36 -12.84 -6.45 -3.69
CA VAL A 36 -11.79 -6.10 -2.73
C VAL A 36 -10.44 -6.36 -3.40
N ARG A 37 -9.70 -5.29 -3.71
CA ARG A 37 -8.30 -5.38 -4.15
C ARG A 37 -7.41 -5.28 -2.93
N LEU A 38 -6.69 -6.35 -2.62
CA LEU A 38 -5.60 -6.33 -1.63
C LEU A 38 -4.44 -5.53 -2.20
N GLN A 39 -4.00 -4.51 -1.46
CA GLN A 39 -2.88 -3.66 -1.83
C GLN A 39 -1.92 -3.60 -0.66
N PHE A 40 -0.65 -3.96 -0.91
CA PHE A 40 0.39 -3.97 0.11
C PHE A 40 1.49 -2.97 -0.25
N LEU A 41 1.96 -2.25 0.77
CA LEU A 41 3.13 -1.38 0.69
C LEU A 41 4.27 -2.03 1.48
N TYR A 42 5.43 -2.17 0.83
CA TYR A 42 6.65 -2.66 1.44
C TYR A 42 7.59 -1.48 1.68
N VAL A 43 8.10 -1.36 2.90
CA VAL A 43 8.96 -0.25 3.32
C VAL A 43 10.28 -0.81 3.82
N ALA A 44 11.37 -0.47 3.15
CA ALA A 44 12.71 -0.76 3.65
C ALA A 44 13.03 0.18 4.83
N ASN A 45 13.48 -0.41 5.93
CA ASN A 45 13.91 0.29 7.12
C ASN A 45 15.40 0.07 7.36
N PRO A 46 16.28 0.89 6.77
CA PRO A 46 17.74 0.71 6.84
C PRO A 46 18.33 0.95 8.24
N GLY A 47 17.57 1.55 9.16
CA GLY A 47 18.04 1.73 10.54
C GLY A 47 17.84 0.49 11.41
N ASP A 48 16.86 -0.35 11.04
CA ASP A 48 16.47 -1.55 11.79
C ASP A 48 16.73 -2.84 10.98
N ASP A 49 17.34 -2.70 9.80
CA ASP A 49 17.63 -3.76 8.83
C ASP A 49 16.41 -4.61 8.44
N THR A 50 15.20 -4.05 8.49
CA THR A 50 13.97 -4.80 8.20
C THR A 50 13.25 -4.27 6.97
N VAL A 51 12.32 -5.08 6.46
CA VAL A 51 11.25 -4.62 5.57
C VAL A 51 9.93 -4.75 6.29
N GLU A 52 9.22 -3.63 6.42
CA GLU A 52 7.87 -3.60 6.99
C GLU A 52 6.82 -3.76 5.90
N ILE A 53 5.70 -4.41 6.24
CA ILE A 53 4.58 -4.66 5.34
C ILE A 53 3.34 -3.94 5.89
N TYR A 54 2.72 -3.13 5.05
CA TYR A 54 1.49 -2.40 5.35
C TYR A 54 0.37 -2.81 4.40
N ASP A 55 -0.82 -3.07 4.93
CA ASP A 55 -2.06 -3.09 4.16
C ASP A 55 -2.49 -1.63 3.89
N ILE A 56 -2.64 -1.30 2.61
CA ILE A 56 -3.04 0.01 2.11
C ILE A 56 -4.37 -0.05 1.34
N THR A 57 -5.22 -1.04 1.64
CA THR A 57 -6.59 -1.12 1.12
C THR A 57 -7.37 0.17 1.39
N ASN A 58 -7.14 0.80 2.55
CA ASN A 58 -7.47 2.20 2.79
C ASN A 58 -6.18 3.04 2.78
N PRO A 59 -5.90 3.81 1.71
CA PRO A 59 -4.64 4.57 1.60
C PRO A 59 -4.55 5.75 2.58
N ILE A 60 -5.68 6.21 3.15
CA ILE A 60 -5.70 7.25 4.19
C ILE A 60 -5.26 6.68 5.54
N ILE A 61 -5.51 5.39 5.77
CA ILE A 61 -5.22 4.70 7.04
C ILE A 61 -4.46 3.40 6.77
N PRO A 62 -3.15 3.47 6.44
CA PRO A 62 -2.31 2.29 6.32
C PRO A 62 -2.25 1.50 7.64
N VAL A 63 -2.38 0.17 7.56
CA VAL A 63 -2.29 -0.72 8.72
C VAL A 63 -1.04 -1.58 8.59
N ARG A 64 -0.13 -1.54 9.57
CA ARG A 64 1.05 -2.41 9.61
C ARG A 64 0.60 -3.84 9.87
N VAL A 65 0.88 -4.75 8.94
CA VAL A 65 0.47 -6.16 9.04
C VAL A 65 1.64 -7.10 9.35
N GLY A 66 2.88 -6.65 9.17
CA GLY A 66 4.04 -7.45 9.53
C GLY A 66 5.37 -6.80 9.21
N GLU A 67 6.42 -7.57 9.40
CA GLU A 67 7.79 -7.28 8.97
C GLU A 67 8.52 -8.59 8.68
N PHE A 68 9.62 -8.49 7.94
CA PHE A 68 10.60 -9.57 7.88
C PHE A 68 12.01 -8.99 7.87
N ASN A 69 12.89 -9.71 8.54
CA ASN A 69 14.33 -9.63 8.37
C ASN A 69 14.87 -11.03 8.70
N GLY A 70 15.42 -11.71 7.69
CA GLY A 70 16.03 -13.02 7.86
C GLY A 70 17.44 -12.97 8.45
N GLY A 71 17.83 -11.85 9.08
CA GLY A 71 19.21 -11.57 9.51
C GLY A 71 20.18 -11.30 8.36
N ASN A 72 19.66 -11.08 7.15
CA ASN A 72 20.44 -11.02 5.91
C ASN A 72 20.31 -9.67 5.18
N LEU A 73 19.51 -8.76 5.73
CA LEU A 73 19.47 -7.38 5.27
C LEU A 73 20.46 -6.57 6.10
N ASP A 74 21.18 -5.68 5.43
CA ASP A 74 22.08 -4.70 6.03
C ASP A 74 21.83 -3.39 5.31
N GLN A 75 21.17 -2.47 5.99
CA GLN A 75 20.79 -1.15 5.50
C GLN A 75 20.10 -1.15 4.12
N PRO A 76 18.95 -1.82 3.93
CA PRO A 76 18.28 -1.88 2.64
C PRO A 76 17.85 -0.48 2.14
N LEU A 77 18.39 -0.07 0.99
CA LEU A 77 18.07 1.22 0.34
C LEU A 77 17.22 1.10 -0.92
N GLY A 78 17.16 -0.08 -1.54
CA GLY A 78 16.43 -0.33 -2.78
C GLY A 78 15.67 -1.65 -2.75
N MET A 79 14.50 -1.68 -3.38
CA MET A 79 13.65 -2.87 -3.48
C MET A 79 13.02 -2.96 -4.87
N ALA A 80 12.83 -4.17 -5.35
CA ALA A 80 12.06 -4.47 -6.55
C ALA A 80 11.04 -5.56 -6.21
N ILE A 81 9.81 -5.38 -6.68
CA ILE A 81 8.73 -6.36 -6.53
C ILE A 81 8.38 -6.81 -7.94
N PHE A 82 8.42 -8.12 -8.17
CA PHE A 82 7.98 -8.72 -9.43
C PHE A 82 6.91 -9.75 -9.12
N SER A 83 5.84 -9.76 -9.92
CA SER A 83 4.82 -10.80 -9.88
C SER A 83 5.12 -11.79 -10.98
N LEU A 84 5.25 -13.08 -10.66
CA LEU A 84 5.64 -14.11 -11.63
C LEU A 84 4.49 -14.57 -12.55
N PHE A 85 3.26 -14.18 -12.27
CA PHE A 85 2.10 -14.50 -13.10
C PHE A 85 1.16 -13.29 -13.13
N GLY A 86 0.91 -12.79 -14.33
CA GLY A 86 -0.06 -11.74 -14.65
C GLY A 86 -0.84 -12.15 -15.88
#